data_AF-A0A5M3XKI2-F1
#
_entry.id   AF-A0A5M3XKI2-F1
#
_cell.length_a   1.000
_cell.length_b   1.000
_cell.length_c   1.000
_cell.angle_alpha   90.00
_cell.angle_beta   90.00
_cell.angle_gamma   90.00
#
_symmetry.space_group_name_H-M   'P 1'
#
loop_
_entity.id
_entity.type
_entity.pdbx_description
1 polymer ?
#
loop_
_entity_poly.entity_id
_entity_poly.type
_entity_poly.pdbx_seq_one_letter_code
_entity_poly.pdbx_strand_id
1 'polypeptide(L)'
;MNEFPFPFFGAGEAKYYMWAEVHVRFEREPSSYQRTAIESSCPGPLQDTIDWSEGRQLVVASGLFLHGALARAYPAKSGDEDYLGDDGWFYAAVSRVERFNSAIESWLGYANDHCPVMMAYRGEDSDSGGTEFSRWHEWSVTQLPRLMPELEPILAESIATRQQTHATHMVRGVMSMARRSRAKTSPAPGSGAPMF
;
A
#
# COMPACT_ATOMS: atom_id res chain seq x y z
N MET A 1 16.15 -0.95 -18.83
CA MET A 1 15.90 -0.28 -17.54
C MET A 1 14.69 -0.94 -16.93
N ASN A 2 14.72 -1.34 -15.66
CA ASN A 2 13.53 -1.79 -14.97
C ASN A 2 12.57 -0.60 -14.82
N GLU A 3 11.30 -0.79 -15.12
CA GLU A 3 10.28 0.28 -15.12
C GLU A 3 10.00 0.81 -13.70
N PHE A 4 10.16 -0.04 -12.68
CA PHE A 4 9.94 0.27 -11.26
C PHE A 4 11.03 -0.38 -10.38
N PRO A 5 11.37 0.20 -9.21
CA PRO A 5 12.49 -0.25 -8.38
C PRO A 5 12.24 -1.59 -7.66
N PHE A 6 11.01 -1.83 -7.20
CA PHE A 6 10.57 -3.05 -6.50
C PHE A 6 9.04 -3.16 -6.60
N PRO A 7 8.44 -4.35 -6.44
CA PRO A 7 6.97 -4.53 -6.45
C PRO A 7 6.27 -3.71 -5.36
N PHE A 8 5.31 -2.86 -5.72
CA PHE A 8 4.41 -2.15 -4.82
C PHE A 8 2.96 -2.52 -5.12
N PHE A 9 2.40 -3.40 -4.30
CA PHE A 9 1.01 -3.83 -4.39
C PHE A 9 0.10 -2.78 -3.75
N GLY A 10 -0.85 -2.28 -4.54
CA GLY A 10 -1.72 -1.17 -4.12
C GLY A 10 -1.16 0.22 -4.45
N ALA A 11 -0.14 0.30 -5.31
CA ALA A 11 0.33 1.55 -5.89
C ALA A 11 -0.76 2.23 -6.75
N GLY A 12 -0.77 3.57 -6.76
CA GLY A 12 -1.75 4.39 -7.45
C GLY A 12 -2.52 5.33 -6.53
N GLU A 13 -3.66 5.82 -7.02
CA GLU A 13 -4.46 6.84 -6.35
C GLU A 13 -5.44 6.20 -5.36
N ALA A 14 -5.03 6.13 -4.10
CA ALA A 14 -5.90 5.69 -3.01
C ALA A 14 -6.90 6.78 -2.63
N LYS A 15 -8.17 6.39 -2.55
CA LYS A 15 -9.28 7.17 -2.01
C LYS A 15 -9.50 6.69 -0.59
N TYR A 16 -8.85 7.36 0.36
CA TYR A 16 -8.90 6.96 1.75
C TYR A 16 -10.26 7.25 2.39
N TYR A 17 -10.72 6.37 3.28
CA TYR A 17 -11.87 6.63 4.14
C TYR A 17 -11.43 6.97 5.58
N MET A 18 -11.05 6.00 6.41
CA MET A 18 -10.67 6.29 7.81
C MET A 18 -9.16 6.35 8.09
N TRP A 19 -8.38 5.49 7.44
CA TRP A 19 -6.96 5.27 7.76
C TRP A 19 -6.14 4.85 6.53
N ALA A 20 -4.82 4.87 6.67
CA ALA A 20 -3.86 4.35 5.70
C ALA A 20 -2.81 3.47 6.38
N GLU A 21 -2.40 2.39 5.73
CA GLU A 21 -1.33 1.51 6.19
C GLU A 21 -0.44 1.11 5.02
N VAL A 22 0.87 1.05 5.26
CA VAL A 22 1.85 0.57 4.30
C VAL A 22 2.78 -0.43 4.99
N HIS A 23 2.87 -1.61 4.39
CA HIS A 23 3.80 -2.66 4.75
C HIS A 23 4.99 -2.63 3.80
N VAL A 24 6.19 -2.75 4.34
CA VAL A 24 7.43 -2.83 3.56
C VAL A 24 8.22 -4.05 4.03
N ARG A 25 8.57 -4.93 3.08
CA ARG A 25 9.44 -6.07 3.36
C ARG A 25 10.77 -5.87 2.64
N PHE A 26 11.86 -5.91 3.39
CA PHE A 26 13.22 -5.72 2.89
C PHE A 26 13.87 -7.06 2.50
N GLU A 27 14.78 -7.04 1.53
CA GLU A 27 15.54 -8.24 1.13
C GLU A 27 16.40 -8.79 2.28
N ARG A 28 16.90 -7.89 3.12
CA ARG A 28 17.64 -8.19 4.36
C ARG A 28 17.13 -7.32 5.50
N GLU A 29 17.50 -7.68 6.72
CA GLU A 29 17.17 -6.86 7.89
C GLU A 29 17.90 -5.51 7.79
N PRO A 30 17.18 -4.36 7.88
CA PRO A 30 17.83 -3.06 7.95
C PRO A 30 18.56 -2.91 9.28
N SER A 31 19.75 -2.29 9.25
CA SER A 31 20.47 -1.92 10.47
C SER A 31 19.71 -0.85 11.25
N SER A 32 20.05 -0.65 12.53
CA SER A 32 19.44 0.42 13.35
C SER A 32 19.56 1.80 12.70
N TYR A 33 20.71 2.13 12.12
CA TYR A 33 20.91 3.38 11.37
C TYR A 33 19.96 3.49 10.17
N GLN A 34 19.81 2.41 9.40
CA GLN A 34 18.90 2.39 8.26
C GLN A 34 17.44 2.54 8.71
N ARG A 35 17.02 1.85 9.78
CA ARG A 35 15.67 1.99 10.36
C ARG A 35 15.40 3.44 10.76
N THR A 36 16.28 4.06 11.55
CA THR A 36 16.12 5.46 11.95
C THR A 36 16.04 6.41 10.74
N ALA A 37 16.86 6.21 9.72
CA ALA A 37 16.81 7.02 8.50
C ALA A 37 15.45 6.87 7.79
N ILE A 38 14.98 5.63 7.59
CA ILE A 38 13.70 5.31 6.94
C ILE A 38 12.53 5.90 7.73
N GLU A 39 12.50 5.74 9.05
CA GLU A 39 11.47 6.26 9.94
C GLU A 39 11.40 7.79 9.90
N SER A 40 12.55 8.46 10.01
CA SER A 40 12.62 9.92 10.05
C SER A 40 12.11 10.60 8.77
N SER A 41 12.09 9.85 7.67
CA SER A 41 11.60 10.29 6.37
C SER A 41 10.16 9.85 6.06
N CYS A 42 9.53 9.06 6.94
CA CYS A 42 8.18 8.56 6.75
C CYS A 42 7.20 9.74 6.67
N PRO A 43 6.21 9.75 5.74
CA PRO A 43 5.21 10.81 5.67
C PRO A 43 4.51 11.00 7.02
N GLY A 44 4.46 12.23 7.52
CA GLY A 44 3.90 12.56 8.84
C GLY A 44 2.57 11.86 9.17
N PRO A 45 1.58 11.82 8.26
CA PRO A 45 0.32 11.13 8.49
C PRO A 45 0.40 9.60 8.71
N LEU A 46 1.53 8.95 8.40
CA LEU A 46 1.76 7.51 8.64
C LEU A 46 2.62 7.24 9.89
N GLN A 47 3.00 8.28 10.65
CA GLN A 47 3.90 8.11 11.80
C GLN A 47 3.18 7.72 13.10
N ASP A 48 1.84 7.62 13.10
CA ASP A 48 1.09 7.22 14.30
C ASP A 48 1.40 5.77 14.73
N THR A 49 1.75 4.92 13.77
CA THR A 49 2.30 3.58 14.02
C THR A 49 3.52 3.38 13.15
N ILE A 50 4.61 2.93 13.77
CA ILE A 50 5.84 2.46 13.11
C ILE A 50 6.27 1.20 13.86
N ASP A 51 6.24 0.05 13.20
CA ASP A 51 6.57 -1.23 13.82
C ASP A 51 7.60 -2.03 13.00
N TRP A 52 8.66 -2.47 13.69
CA TRP A 52 9.77 -3.30 13.20
C TRP A 52 9.87 -4.65 13.91
N SER A 53 8.82 -5.08 14.63
CA SER A 53 8.80 -6.28 15.46
C SER A 53 9.18 -7.58 14.72
N GLU A 54 9.14 -7.57 13.39
CA GLU A 54 9.36 -8.71 12.51
C GLU A 54 10.65 -8.60 11.66
N GLY A 55 11.68 -7.92 12.18
CA GLY A 55 13.04 -7.93 11.63
C GLY A 55 13.16 -7.23 10.27
N ARG A 56 12.88 -7.97 9.19
CA ARG A 56 12.89 -7.45 7.80
C ARG A 56 11.57 -6.79 7.38
N GLN A 57 10.60 -6.74 8.27
CA GLN A 57 9.28 -6.19 8.02
C GLN A 57 9.13 -4.85 8.74
N LEU A 58 8.62 -3.87 8.02
CA LEU A 58 8.15 -2.59 8.54
C LEU A 58 6.65 -2.49 8.30
N VAL A 59 5.93 -1.98 9.29
CA VAL A 59 4.56 -1.47 9.13
C VAL A 59 4.53 -0.03 9.55
N VAL A 60 3.95 0.82 8.71
CA VAL A 60 3.58 2.18 9.07
C VAL A 60 2.10 2.39 8.86
N ALA A 61 1.44 3.09 9.78
CA ALA A 61 0.02 3.37 9.67
C ALA A 61 -0.34 4.73 10.24
N SER A 62 -1.37 5.33 9.66
CA SER A 62 -2.03 6.49 10.25
C SER A 62 -2.89 6.07 11.43
N GLY A 63 -3.21 7.02 12.30
CA GLY A 63 -4.32 6.90 13.22
C GLY A 63 -5.66 6.96 12.49
N LEU A 64 -6.73 6.90 13.29
CA LEU A 64 -8.07 7.19 12.82
C LEU A 64 -8.16 8.68 12.46
N PHE A 65 -9.00 9.05 11.49
CA PHE A 65 -9.17 10.42 10.98
C PHE A 65 -8.01 10.93 10.09
N LEU A 66 -7.53 10.08 9.18
CA LEU A 66 -6.45 10.42 8.24
C LEU A 66 -6.67 11.77 7.53
N HIS A 67 -7.88 12.06 7.05
CA HIS A 67 -8.18 13.31 6.34
C HIS A 67 -7.84 14.57 7.15
N GLY A 68 -8.07 14.56 8.46
CA GLY A 68 -7.66 15.66 9.33
C GLY A 68 -6.13 15.80 9.41
N ALA A 69 -5.39 14.70 9.40
CA ALA A 69 -3.94 14.71 9.33
C ALA A 69 -3.43 15.22 7.97
N LEU A 70 -4.08 14.83 6.86
CA LEU A 70 -3.75 15.32 5.52
C LEU A 70 -3.96 16.83 5.39
N ALA A 71 -5.08 17.35 5.91
CA ALA A 71 -5.38 18.78 5.90
C ALA A 71 -4.34 19.61 6.67
N ARG A 72 -3.72 19.05 7.71
CA ARG A 72 -2.62 19.69 8.45
C ARG A 72 -1.27 19.56 7.74
N ALA A 73 -1.01 18.42 7.10
CA ALA A 73 0.31 18.09 6.56
C ALA A 73 0.59 18.69 5.18
N TYR A 74 -0.42 18.80 4.31
CA TYR A 74 -0.21 19.17 2.91
C TYR A 74 -1.08 20.34 2.52
N PRO A 75 -0.58 21.44 1.91
CA PRO A 75 -1.44 22.51 1.43
C PRO A 75 -2.30 22.05 0.26
N ALA A 76 -3.57 22.47 0.25
CA ALA A 76 -4.47 22.27 -0.89
C ALA A 76 -4.04 23.14 -2.09
N LYS A 77 -4.36 22.67 -3.31
CA LYS A 77 -4.29 23.49 -4.52
C LYS A 77 -5.42 24.52 -4.51
N SER A 78 -5.20 25.66 -5.17
CA SER A 78 -6.24 26.70 -5.29
C SER A 78 -7.49 26.13 -5.98
N GLY A 79 -8.65 26.33 -5.37
CA GLY A 79 -9.94 25.85 -5.89
C GLY A 79 -10.26 24.39 -5.58
N ASP A 80 -9.44 23.72 -4.78
CA ASP A 80 -9.69 22.37 -4.27
C ASP A 80 -9.77 22.46 -2.74
N GLU A 81 -10.98 22.27 -2.21
CA GLU A 81 -11.30 22.57 -0.82
C GLU A 81 -11.57 21.28 -0.04
N ASP A 82 -11.22 21.31 1.25
CA ASP A 82 -11.65 20.27 2.17
C ASP A 82 -13.17 20.38 2.37
N TYR A 83 -13.87 19.27 2.53
CA TYR A 83 -15.33 19.28 2.62
C TYR A 83 -15.85 18.31 3.70
N LEU A 84 -17.07 18.57 4.15
CA LEU A 84 -17.84 17.61 4.95
C LEU A 84 -18.71 16.79 4.01
N GLY A 85 -18.56 15.47 4.04
CA GLY A 85 -19.42 14.56 3.30
C GLY A 85 -20.83 14.49 3.89
N ASP A 86 -21.77 13.98 3.10
CA ASP A 86 -23.16 13.75 3.54
C ASP A 86 -23.27 12.73 4.68
N ASP A 87 -22.22 11.92 4.85
CA ASP A 87 -22.01 10.97 5.95
C ASP A 87 -21.51 11.64 7.24
N GLY A 88 -21.29 12.96 7.23
CA GLY A 88 -20.78 13.74 8.35
C GLY A 88 -19.26 13.65 8.55
N TRP A 89 -18.54 12.98 7.66
CA TRP A 89 -17.08 12.85 7.75
C TRP A 89 -16.37 14.03 7.10
N PHE A 90 -15.22 14.38 7.66
CA PHE A 90 -14.32 15.36 7.08
C PHE A 90 -13.42 14.71 6.04
N TYR A 91 -13.42 15.25 4.83
CA TYR A 91 -12.61 14.81 3.70
C TYR A 91 -11.62 15.90 3.32
N ALA A 92 -10.35 15.52 3.22
CA ALA A 92 -9.31 16.40 2.72
C ALA A 92 -9.49 16.62 1.21
N ALA A 93 -9.12 17.83 0.77
CA ALA A 93 -9.07 18.20 -0.63
C ALA A 93 -8.27 17.16 -1.45
N VAL A 94 -8.72 16.89 -2.67
CA VAL A 94 -8.19 15.78 -3.50
C VAL A 94 -6.68 15.93 -3.71
N SER A 95 -6.20 17.15 -3.92
CA SER A 95 -4.79 17.48 -4.10
C SER A 95 -3.92 17.19 -2.87
N ARG A 96 -4.49 17.17 -1.66
CA ARG A 96 -3.76 16.75 -0.45
C ARG A 96 -3.60 15.23 -0.44
N VAL A 97 -4.63 14.50 -0.88
CA VAL A 97 -4.58 13.05 -1.04
C VAL A 97 -3.56 12.66 -2.12
N GLU A 98 -3.58 13.32 -3.28
CA GLU A 98 -2.58 13.12 -4.35
C GLU A 98 -1.14 13.34 -3.85
N ARG A 99 -0.92 14.42 -3.08
CA ARG A 99 0.39 14.72 -2.47
C ARG A 99 0.81 13.65 -1.49
N PHE A 100 -0.13 13.12 -0.70
CA PHE A 100 0.14 12.05 0.24
C PHE A 100 0.49 10.74 -0.48
N ASN A 101 -0.25 10.36 -1.52
CA ASN A 101 0.07 9.21 -2.37
C ASN A 101 1.49 9.32 -2.95
N SER A 102 1.83 10.51 -3.49
CA SER A 102 3.16 10.81 -4.03
C SER A 102 4.25 10.77 -2.96
N ALA A 103 3.96 11.23 -1.74
CA ALA A 103 4.89 11.21 -0.62
C ALA A 103 5.18 9.78 -0.16
N ILE A 104 4.19 8.89 -0.15
CA ILE A 104 4.38 7.46 0.13
C ILE A 104 5.32 6.85 -0.92
N GLU A 105 5.06 7.07 -2.21
CA GLU A 105 5.89 6.51 -3.28
C GLU A 105 7.34 7.02 -3.22
N SER A 106 7.53 8.32 -2.95
CA SER A 106 8.85 8.93 -2.78
C SER A 106 9.57 8.35 -1.56
N TRP A 107 8.87 8.17 -0.44
CA TRP A 107 9.41 7.56 0.77
C TRP A 107 9.82 6.10 0.56
N LEU A 108 9.02 5.31 -0.18
CA LEU A 108 9.38 3.92 -0.50
C LEU A 108 10.64 3.86 -1.38
N GLY A 109 10.79 4.81 -2.32
CA GLY A 109 12.04 4.98 -3.08
C GLY A 109 13.23 5.25 -2.16
N TYR A 110 13.10 6.23 -1.25
CA TYR A 110 14.14 6.55 -0.26
C TYR A 110 14.49 5.37 0.65
N ALA A 111 13.48 4.59 1.07
CA ALA A 111 13.68 3.41 1.88
C ALA A 111 14.49 2.34 1.14
N ASN A 112 14.18 2.13 -0.15
CA ASN A 112 14.92 1.20 -1.01
C ASN A 112 16.39 1.61 -1.22
N ASP A 113 16.66 2.91 -1.33
CA ASP A 113 18.03 3.43 -1.44
C ASP A 113 18.85 3.15 -0.17
N HIS A 114 18.20 3.11 0.99
CA HIS A 114 18.85 2.77 2.26
C HIS A 114 19.02 1.26 2.42
N CYS A 115 17.96 0.49 2.20
CA CYS A 115 17.97 -0.96 2.28
C CYS A 115 17.08 -1.54 1.18
N PRO A 116 17.57 -2.46 0.32
CA PRO A 116 16.77 -2.98 -0.78
C PRO A 116 15.41 -3.53 -0.32
N VAL A 117 14.35 -3.03 -0.94
CA VAL A 117 12.97 -3.43 -0.68
C VAL A 117 12.65 -4.64 -1.58
N MET A 118 12.22 -5.73 -0.96
CA MET A 118 11.75 -6.91 -1.68
C MET A 118 10.37 -6.65 -2.29
N MET A 119 9.47 -6.06 -1.50
CA MET A 119 8.15 -5.60 -1.93
C MET A 119 7.54 -4.64 -0.90
N ALA A 120 6.59 -3.83 -1.36
CA ALA A 120 5.71 -3.01 -0.53
C ALA A 120 4.23 -3.34 -0.80
N TYR A 121 3.38 -3.05 0.17
CA TYR A 121 1.94 -3.28 0.11
C TYR A 121 1.21 -2.16 0.83
N ARG A 122 0.23 -1.55 0.16
CA ARG A 122 -0.72 -0.63 0.79
C ARG A 122 -1.92 -1.43 1.28
N GLY A 123 -2.19 -1.38 2.58
CA GLY A 123 -3.34 -2.02 3.21
C GLY A 123 -4.64 -1.55 2.56
N GLU A 124 -5.54 -2.49 2.27
CA GLU A 124 -6.88 -2.17 1.78
C GLU A 124 -7.91 -3.12 2.41
N ASP A 125 -8.84 -2.54 3.15
CA ASP A 125 -10.09 -3.16 3.61
C ASP A 125 -11.29 -2.25 3.32
N SER A 126 -12.49 -2.63 3.79
CA SER A 126 -13.73 -1.85 3.57
C SER A 126 -13.67 -0.43 4.13
N ASP A 127 -12.78 -0.19 5.08
CA ASP A 127 -12.73 0.99 5.93
C ASP A 127 -11.56 1.92 5.54
N SER A 128 -10.62 1.40 4.78
CA SER A 128 -9.53 2.13 4.13
C SER A 128 -9.96 2.87 2.86
N GLY A 129 -11.09 2.48 2.26
CA GLY A 129 -11.57 2.99 0.97
C GLY A 129 -11.11 2.14 -0.22
N GLY A 130 -10.80 2.76 -1.36
CA GLY A 130 -10.43 2.03 -2.59
C GLY A 130 -9.30 2.69 -3.37
N THR A 131 -8.58 1.92 -4.19
CA THR A 131 -7.44 2.44 -4.97
C THR A 131 -7.68 2.33 -6.47
N GLU A 132 -7.45 3.43 -7.20
CA GLU A 132 -7.25 3.39 -8.64
C GLU A 132 -5.79 3.02 -8.93
N PHE A 133 -5.58 1.76 -9.34
CA PHE A 133 -4.24 1.19 -9.45
C PHE A 133 -3.44 1.79 -10.61
N SER A 134 -2.16 2.09 -10.35
CA SER A 134 -1.23 2.58 -11.37
C SER A 134 -0.51 1.43 -12.09
N ARG A 135 0.26 1.76 -13.14
CA ARG A 135 1.16 0.81 -13.84
C ARG A 135 2.14 0.11 -12.90
N TRP A 136 2.51 0.75 -11.79
CA TRP A 136 3.38 0.13 -10.80
C TRP A 136 2.71 -1.07 -10.14
N HIS A 137 1.43 -0.96 -9.76
CA HIS A 137 0.66 -2.09 -9.26
C HIS A 137 0.57 -3.20 -10.32
N GLU A 138 0.21 -2.85 -11.56
CA GLU A 138 0.04 -3.82 -12.65
C GLU A 138 1.33 -4.62 -12.88
N TRP A 139 2.46 -3.92 -12.97
CA TRP A 139 3.76 -4.56 -13.06
C TRP A 139 4.06 -5.41 -11.81
N SER A 140 3.73 -4.94 -10.61
CA SER A 140 3.95 -5.68 -9.35
C SER A 140 3.20 -7.03 -9.34
N VAL A 141 1.99 -7.07 -9.88
CA VAL A 141 1.23 -8.33 -10.04
C VAL A 141 1.96 -9.32 -10.95
N THR A 142 2.64 -8.85 -12.01
CA THR A 142 3.45 -9.73 -12.88
C THR A 142 4.69 -10.30 -12.18
N GLN A 143 5.17 -9.65 -11.11
CA GLN A 143 6.32 -10.11 -10.34
C GLN A 143 5.96 -11.17 -9.30
N LEU A 144 4.67 -11.42 -9.05
CA LEU A 144 4.23 -12.34 -8.01
C LEU A 144 4.83 -13.76 -8.14
N PRO A 145 4.91 -14.40 -9.32
CA PRO A 145 5.55 -15.72 -9.45
C PRO A 145 7.00 -15.75 -8.98
N ARG A 146 7.74 -14.65 -9.17
CA ARG A 146 9.13 -14.52 -8.69
C ARG A 146 9.21 -14.39 -7.17
N LEU A 147 8.20 -13.77 -6.55
CA LEU A 147 8.14 -13.57 -5.10
C LEU A 147 7.67 -14.83 -4.36
N MET A 148 6.86 -15.69 -4.98
CA MET A 148 6.24 -16.85 -4.30
C MET A 148 7.19 -17.71 -3.46
N PRO A 149 8.41 -18.07 -3.90
CA PRO A 149 9.32 -18.88 -3.08
C PRO A 149 9.64 -18.25 -1.71
N GLU A 150 9.64 -16.92 -1.60
CA GLU A 150 9.83 -16.19 -0.35
C GLU A 150 8.53 -16.03 0.46
N LEU A 151 7.37 -16.03 -0.20
CA LEU A 151 6.07 -15.78 0.44
C LEU A 151 5.39 -17.06 0.95
N GLU A 152 5.61 -18.19 0.29
CA GLU A 152 5.02 -19.49 0.66
C GLU A 152 5.38 -19.92 2.09
N PRO A 153 6.65 -19.82 2.54
CA PRO A 153 7.01 -20.17 3.91
C PRO A 153 6.26 -19.36 4.97
N ILE A 154 6.06 -18.06 4.72
CA ILE A 154 5.32 -17.15 5.63
C ILE A 154 3.87 -17.62 5.79
N LEU A 155 3.23 -18.00 4.68
CA LEU A 155 1.86 -18.52 4.71
C LEU A 155 1.79 -19.89 5.40
N ALA A 156 2.73 -20.79 5.10
CA ALA A 156 2.78 -22.13 5.68
C ALA A 156 2.95 -22.07 7.20
N GLU A 157 3.84 -21.21 7.69
CA GLU A 157 4.05 -20.98 9.12
C GLU A 157 2.81 -20.40 9.81
N SER A 158 2.17 -19.40 9.21
CA SER A 158 0.92 -18.85 9.74
C SER A 158 -0.20 -19.91 9.85
N ILE A 159 -0.31 -20.80 8.86
CA ILE A 159 -1.29 -21.89 8.89
C ILE A 159 -0.96 -22.88 10.01
N ALA A 160 0.31 -23.26 10.14
CA ALA A 160 0.77 -24.23 11.13
C ALA A 160 0.59 -23.71 12.57
N THR A 161 0.88 -22.44 12.81
CA THR A 161 0.88 -21.82 14.15
C THR A 161 -0.43 -21.13 14.51
N ARG A 162 -1.30 -20.86 13.51
CA ARG A 162 -2.48 -19.98 13.60
C ARG A 162 -2.16 -18.56 14.05
N GLN A 163 -0.88 -18.15 13.99
CA GLN A 163 -0.48 -16.80 14.30
C GLN A 163 -0.66 -15.89 13.08
N GLN A 164 -1.05 -14.64 13.35
CA GLN A 164 -1.07 -13.58 12.35
C GLN A 164 0.04 -12.60 12.67
N THR A 165 0.95 -12.46 11.71
CA THR A 165 2.06 -11.52 11.71
C THR A 165 1.80 -10.44 10.66
N HIS A 166 2.50 -9.33 10.73
CA HIS A 166 2.51 -8.27 9.71
C HIS A 166 2.89 -8.84 8.34
N ALA A 167 3.92 -9.69 8.29
CA ALA A 167 4.30 -10.40 7.07
C ALA A 167 3.15 -11.26 6.52
N THR A 168 2.42 -11.97 7.40
CA THR A 168 1.25 -12.76 6.98
C THR A 168 0.13 -11.86 6.45
N HIS A 169 -0.17 -10.76 7.14
CA HIS A 169 -1.18 -9.79 6.73
C HIS A 169 -0.86 -9.23 5.34
N MET A 170 0.38 -8.79 5.15
CA MET A 170 0.90 -8.32 3.87
C MET A 170 0.73 -9.37 2.76
N VAL A 171 1.18 -10.62 2.96
CA VAL A 171 1.08 -11.65 1.90
C VAL A 171 -0.38 -11.94 1.56
N ARG A 172 -1.28 -12.04 2.54
CA ARG A 172 -2.71 -12.26 2.27
C ARG A 172 -3.32 -11.11 1.49
N GLY A 173 -2.98 -9.86 1.85
CA GLY A 173 -3.39 -8.67 1.13
C GLY A 173 -2.92 -8.64 -0.32
N VAL A 174 -1.64 -8.94 -0.55
CA VAL A 174 -1.04 -9.09 -1.89
C VAL A 174 -1.78 -10.14 -2.72
N MET A 175 -2.04 -11.32 -2.15
CA MET A 175 -2.75 -12.39 -2.86
C MET A 175 -4.20 -12.01 -3.19
N SER A 176 -4.88 -11.28 -2.28
CA SER A 176 -6.22 -10.75 -2.51
C SER A 176 -6.24 -9.74 -3.67
N MET A 177 -5.32 -8.77 -3.67
CA MET A 177 -5.17 -7.80 -4.75
C MET A 177 -4.88 -8.47 -6.09
N ALA A 178 -3.93 -9.39 -6.14
CA ALA A 178 -3.58 -10.09 -7.37
C ALA A 178 -4.77 -10.87 -7.97
N ARG A 179 -5.61 -11.48 -7.13
CA ARG A 179 -6.84 -12.16 -7.59
C ARG A 179 -7.85 -11.17 -8.18
N ARG A 180 -8.05 -10.01 -7.54
CA ARG A 180 -8.93 -8.94 -8.05
C ARG A 180 -8.48 -8.43 -9.41
N SER A 181 -7.18 -8.24 -9.61
CA SER A 181 -6.61 -7.79 -10.89
C SER A 181 -6.81 -8.82 -12.01
N ARG A 182 -6.65 -10.11 -11.71
CA ARG A 182 -6.93 -11.20 -12.68
C ARG A 182 -8.42 -11.29 -13.07
N ALA A 183 -9.32 -11.10 -12.11
CA ALA A 183 -10.76 -11.13 -12.36
C ALA A 183 -11.22 -10.00 -13.30
N LYS A 184 -10.59 -8.82 -13.22
CA LYS A 184 -10.87 -7.69 -14.13
C LYS A 184 -10.35 -7.91 -15.56
N THR A 185 -9.29 -8.70 -15.74
CA THR A 185 -8.71 -9.02 -17.07
C THR A 185 -9.35 -10.21 -17.78
N SER A 186 -10.20 -11.00 -17.10
CA SER A 186 -10.95 -12.08 -17.75
C SER A 186 -12.11 -11.49 -18.57
N PRO A 187 -12.19 -11.72 -19.89
CA PRO A 187 -13.34 -11.28 -20.68
C PRO A 187 -14.61 -11.97 -20.15
N ALA A 188 -15.71 -11.24 -20.08
CA ALA A 188 -17.01 -11.81 -19.73
C ALA A 188 -17.33 -12.99 -20.66
N PRO A 189 -17.80 -14.13 -20.15
CA PRO A 189 -18.21 -15.24 -21.00
C PRO A 189 -19.40 -14.81 -21.86
N GLY A 190 -19.15 -14.64 -23.15
CA GLY A 190 -20.11 -14.66 -24.25
C GLY A 190 -21.46 -13.99 -24.02
N SER A 191 -21.55 -12.69 -24.34
CA SER A 191 -22.79 -12.16 -24.90
C SER A 191 -23.00 -12.83 -26.27
N GLY A 192 -23.68 -13.97 -26.28
CA GLY A 192 -24.11 -14.63 -27.50
C GLY A 192 -24.90 -13.66 -28.35
N ALA A 193 -24.41 -13.38 -29.55
CA ALA A 193 -25.18 -12.66 -30.56
C ALA A 193 -26.38 -13.55 -30.96
N PRO A 194 -27.59 -12.99 -31.11
CA PRO A 194 -28.69 -13.74 -31.69
C PRO A 194 -28.40 -13.95 -33.18
N MET A 195 -28.42 -15.21 -33.61
CA MET A 195 -28.52 -15.55 -35.04
C MET A 195 -29.90 -15.12 -35.52
N PHE A 196 -29.93 -14.23 -36.52
CA PHE A 196 -31.06 -14.04 -37.43
C PHE A 196 -30.94 -15.03 -38.60
#